data_AF-A0AAW1D7V7-F1
#
_entry.id   AF-A0AAW1D7V7-F1
#
_cell.length_a   1.000
_cell.length_b   1.000
_cell.length_c   1.000
_cell.angle_alpha   90.00
_cell.angle_beta   90.00
_cell.angle_gamma   90.00
#
_symmetry.space_group_name_H-M   'P 1'
#
loop_
_entity.id
_entity.type
_entity.pdbx_description
1 polymer ?
#
loop_
_entity_poly.entity_id
_entity_poly.type
_entity_poly.pdbx_seq_one_letter_code
_entity_poly.pdbx_strand_id
1 'polypeptide(L)'
;MGYAHPDQRGQGLHTRQFARSYIIDDGKTRIVFVSADCGMMGTFLRREVIKRLKSVYGGLYSEDNVMISGTHTHSTPGGFLMDIIFDLNSFGFVKETFNAYATGIVRSISRAHSRLTDGKIYVTRGEVMNANINRSPTAYLKNPAAERAK
;
A
#
# COMPACT_ATOMS: atom_id res chain seq x y z
N MET A 1 -5.11 -12.79 -0.49
CA MET A 1 -3.79 -12.64 -1.14
C MET A 1 -2.74 -12.57 -0.06
N GLY A 2 -1.71 -13.42 -0.12
CA GLY A 2 -0.64 -13.46 0.89
C GLY A 2 -0.14 -14.88 1.13
N TYR A 3 -0.99 -15.76 1.65
CA TYR A 3 -0.60 -17.13 2.05
C TYR A 3 -0.34 -18.11 0.92
N ALA A 4 -0.60 -17.74 -0.34
CA ALA A 4 -0.43 -18.62 -1.51
C ALA A 4 -1.14 -19.98 -1.37
N HIS A 5 -2.33 -19.99 -0.75
CA HIS A 5 -3.15 -21.19 -0.58
C HIS A 5 -4.32 -21.17 -1.60
N PRO A 6 -4.36 -22.08 -2.59
CA PRO A 6 -5.38 -22.05 -3.66
C PRO A 6 -6.83 -22.11 -3.18
N ASP A 7 -7.08 -22.81 -2.07
CA ASP A 7 -8.43 -22.93 -1.50
C ASP A 7 -8.84 -21.75 -0.61
N GLN A 8 -7.93 -20.80 -0.34
CA GLN A 8 -8.26 -19.63 0.46
C GLN A 8 -9.04 -18.62 -0.38
N ARG A 9 -10.36 -18.83 -0.46
CA ARG A 9 -11.30 -17.97 -1.18
C ARG A 9 -12.10 -17.12 -0.21
N GLY A 10 -12.38 -15.86 -0.58
CA GLY A 10 -13.22 -14.98 0.23
C GLY A 10 -14.67 -15.47 0.24
N GLN A 11 -15.23 -15.75 1.42
CA GLN A 11 -16.61 -16.19 1.61
C GLN A 11 -17.50 -15.14 2.30
N GLY A 12 -16.96 -13.95 2.53
CA GLY A 12 -17.64 -12.89 3.25
C GLY A 12 -16.70 -11.75 3.60
N LEU A 13 -17.15 -10.89 4.50
CA LEU A 13 -16.40 -9.72 4.94
C LEU A 13 -16.50 -9.55 6.44
N HIS A 14 -15.36 -9.57 7.13
CA HIS A 14 -15.29 -9.23 8.55
C HIS A 14 -15.22 -7.70 8.72
N THR A 15 -14.25 -7.05 8.08
CA THR A 15 -14.10 -5.58 8.04
C THR A 15 -13.83 -5.10 6.62
N ARG A 16 -14.08 -3.81 6.37
CA ARG A 16 -13.81 -3.18 5.07
C ARG A 16 -12.31 -2.89 4.91
N GLN A 17 -11.89 -2.80 3.65
CA GLN A 17 -10.57 -2.34 3.25
C GLN A 17 -10.64 -0.84 2.95
N PHE A 18 -9.63 -0.08 3.35
CA PHE A 18 -9.56 1.36 3.10
C PHE A 18 -8.23 1.75 2.46
N ALA A 19 -8.27 2.83 1.67
CA ALA A 19 -7.09 3.61 1.31
C ALA A 19 -7.12 4.90 2.13
N ARG A 20 -6.02 5.20 2.84
CA ARG A 20 -5.84 6.38 3.67
C ARG A 20 -4.72 7.22 3.07
N SER A 21 -5.06 8.40 2.59
CA SER A 21 -4.13 9.29 1.88
C SER A 21 -3.80 10.50 2.72
N TYR A 22 -2.51 10.84 2.76
CA TYR A 22 -1.95 11.99 3.43
C TYR A 22 -1.21 12.81 2.38
N ILE A 23 -1.60 14.07 2.24
CA ILE A 23 -0.95 15.01 1.32
C ILE A 23 -0.23 16.04 2.17
N ILE A 24 1.06 16.20 1.91
CA ILE A 24 1.90 17.20 2.55
C ILE A 24 2.35 18.14 1.44
N ASP A 25 2.17 19.43 1.67
CA ASP A 25 2.53 20.49 0.73
C ASP A 25 3.17 21.64 1.50
N ASP A 26 4.37 22.04 1.08
CA ASP A 26 5.11 23.17 1.66
C ASP A 26 5.00 24.46 0.80
N GLY A 27 4.14 24.46 -0.22
CA GLY A 27 3.94 25.54 -1.20
C GLY A 27 4.87 25.46 -2.40
N LYS A 28 5.87 24.58 -2.39
CA LYS A 28 6.80 24.32 -3.52
C LYS A 28 6.73 22.87 -3.99
N THR A 29 6.69 21.95 -3.03
CA THR A 29 6.70 20.50 -3.22
C THR A 29 5.47 19.91 -2.56
N ARG A 30 4.72 19.13 -3.34
CA ARG A 30 3.61 18.34 -2.85
C ARG A 30 3.95 16.87 -2.94
N ILE A 31 3.77 16.14 -1.85
CA ILE A 31 3.88 14.68 -1.81
C ILE A 31 2.58 14.04 -1.33
N VAL A 32 2.36 12.80 -1.77
CA VAL A 32 1.23 11.98 -1.36
C VAL A 32 1.75 10.66 -0.83
N PHE A 33 1.40 10.34 0.41
CA PHE A 33 1.56 9.00 0.97
C PHE A 33 0.19 8.34 1.12
N VAL A 34 0.05 7.12 0.61
CA VAL A 34 -1.15 6.31 0.78
C VAL A 34 -0.81 5.03 1.53
N SER A 35 -1.54 4.77 2.62
CA SER A 35 -1.60 3.46 3.26
C SER A 35 -2.89 2.76 2.85
N ALA A 36 -2.76 1.66 2.12
CA ALA A 36 -3.87 0.88 1.59
C ALA A 36 -3.95 -0.49 2.26
N ASP A 37 -5.17 -0.88 2.65
CA ASP A 37 -5.45 -2.20 3.22
C ASP A 37 -5.44 -3.27 2.10
N CYS A 38 -4.24 -3.73 1.75
CA CYS A 38 -4.00 -4.79 0.77
C CYS A 38 -2.72 -5.59 1.12
N GLY A 39 -2.56 -6.74 0.49
CA GLY A 39 -1.37 -7.59 0.71
C GLY A 39 -0.07 -6.96 0.21
N MET A 40 -0.10 -6.21 -0.88
CA MET A 40 1.07 -5.53 -1.44
C MET A 40 0.60 -4.50 -2.48
N MET A 41 1.52 -3.67 -2.96
CA MET A 41 1.26 -2.74 -4.05
C MET A 41 2.02 -3.19 -5.29
N GLY A 42 1.33 -3.30 -6.42
CA GLY A 42 1.90 -3.71 -7.70
C GLY A 42 2.21 -2.53 -8.61
N THR A 43 3.18 -2.70 -9.51
CA THR A 43 3.58 -1.69 -10.50
C THR A 43 2.41 -1.25 -11.37
N PHE A 44 1.61 -2.19 -11.88
CA PHE A 44 0.50 -1.88 -12.77
C PHE A 44 -0.65 -1.15 -12.07
N LEU A 45 -0.96 -1.52 -10.83
CA LEU A 45 -1.96 -0.82 -10.03
C LEU A 45 -1.51 0.62 -9.72
N ARG A 46 -0.23 0.81 -9.35
CA ARG A 46 0.33 2.16 -9.15
C ARG A 46 0.22 2.99 -10.43
N ARG A 47 0.64 2.46 -11.58
CA ARG A 47 0.55 3.16 -12.88
C ARG A 47 -0.87 3.55 -13.24
N GLU A 48 -1.84 2.67 -13.00
CA GLU A 48 -3.25 2.99 -13.26
C GLU A 48 -3.77 4.10 -12.34
N VAL A 49 -3.39 4.09 -11.05
CA VAL A 49 -3.72 5.18 -10.12
C VAL A 49 -3.13 6.50 -10.61
N ILE A 50 -1.84 6.54 -10.96
CA ILE A 50 -1.19 7.75 -11.48
C ILE A 50 -1.89 8.25 -12.75
N LYS A 51 -2.18 7.35 -13.69
CA LYS A 51 -2.91 7.68 -14.92
C LYS A 51 -4.26 8.34 -14.64
N ARG A 52 -5.04 7.79 -13.70
CA ARG A 52 -6.34 8.35 -13.29
C ARG A 52 -6.22 9.68 -12.55
N LEU A 53 -5.20 9.86 -11.72
CA LEU A 53 -4.91 11.15 -11.10
C LEU A 53 -4.53 12.18 -12.15
N LYS A 54 -3.71 11.81 -13.13
CA LYS A 54 -3.27 12.69 -14.21
C LYS A 54 -4.43 13.19 -15.07
N SER A 55 -5.46 12.36 -15.31
CA SER A 55 -6.65 12.81 -16.06
C SER A 55 -7.50 13.84 -15.32
N VAL A 56 -7.36 13.97 -13.99
CA VAL A 56 -8.14 14.91 -13.17
C VAL A 56 -7.30 16.12 -12.74
N TYR A 57 -6.04 15.90 -12.38
CA TYR A 57 -5.16 16.90 -11.76
C TYR A 57 -3.97 17.29 -12.64
N GLY A 58 -3.93 16.85 -13.89
CA GLY A 58 -2.82 17.10 -14.80
C GLY A 58 -1.49 16.55 -14.26
N GLY A 59 -0.42 17.33 -14.36
CA GLY A 59 0.91 16.93 -13.90
C GLY A 59 1.14 16.99 -12.39
N LEU A 60 0.13 17.35 -11.59
CA LEU A 60 0.31 17.59 -10.15
C LEU A 60 0.71 16.32 -9.37
N TYR A 61 0.26 15.15 -9.81
CA TYR A 61 0.57 13.87 -9.19
C TYR A 61 1.26 12.96 -10.21
N SER A 62 2.48 12.55 -9.90
CA SER A 62 3.35 11.73 -10.74
C SER A 62 3.95 10.56 -9.95
N GLU A 63 4.73 9.74 -10.65
CA GLU A 63 5.54 8.68 -10.06
C GLU A 63 6.57 9.20 -9.04
N ASP A 64 6.97 10.47 -9.13
CA ASP A 64 8.00 11.05 -8.26
C ASP A 64 7.47 11.45 -6.89
N ASN A 65 6.18 11.83 -6.81
CA ASN A 65 5.60 12.40 -5.60
C ASN A 65 4.40 11.62 -5.02
N VAL A 66 4.02 10.49 -5.63
CA VAL A 66 2.99 9.60 -5.09
C VAL A 66 3.58 8.26 -4.67
N MET A 67 3.54 8.02 -3.37
CA MET A 67 3.89 6.76 -2.73
C MET A 67 2.61 6.03 -2.29
N ILE A 68 2.49 4.76 -2.65
CA ILE A 68 1.38 3.90 -2.26
C ILE A 68 1.94 2.64 -1.59
N SER A 69 1.62 2.46 -0.31
CA SER A 69 2.09 1.37 0.53
C SER A 69 0.92 0.47 0.94
N GLY A 70 1.11 -0.85 0.81
CA GLY A 70 0.17 -1.84 1.32
C GLY A 70 0.46 -2.16 2.79
N THR A 71 -0.57 -2.32 3.62
CA THR A 71 -0.41 -2.73 5.03
C THR A 71 0.07 -4.18 5.21
N HIS A 72 0.16 -4.94 4.11
CA HIS A 72 0.55 -6.34 4.09
C HIS A 72 -0.45 -7.29 4.76
N THR A 73 -1.73 -6.90 4.83
CA THR A 73 -2.79 -7.81 5.28
C THR A 73 -2.95 -9.00 4.32
N HIS A 74 -2.97 -10.21 4.88
CA HIS A 74 -3.14 -11.44 4.10
C HIS A 74 -4.62 -11.80 3.85
N SER A 75 -5.55 -10.95 4.29
CA SER A 75 -6.99 -11.23 4.32
C SER A 75 -7.78 -10.34 3.34
N THR A 76 -7.21 -10.08 2.16
CA THR A 76 -7.80 -9.24 1.11
C THR A 76 -7.84 -9.96 -0.25
N PRO A 77 -8.76 -9.59 -1.16
CA PRO A 77 -8.83 -10.20 -2.50
C PRO A 77 -7.52 -10.03 -3.30
N GLY A 78 -7.18 -11.07 -4.06
CA GLY A 78 -6.02 -11.11 -4.98
C GLY A 78 -6.34 -10.73 -6.42
N GLY A 79 -5.47 -11.09 -7.36
CA GLY A 79 -5.67 -10.90 -8.80
C GLY A 79 -5.56 -9.46 -9.29
N PHE A 80 -4.72 -8.63 -8.66
CA PHE A 80 -4.54 -7.21 -9.04
C PHE A 80 -3.09 -6.83 -9.37
N LEU A 81 -2.17 -7.79 -9.34
CA LEU A 81 -0.75 -7.52 -9.51
C LEU A 81 -0.29 -7.67 -10.96
N MET A 82 -0.94 -8.53 -11.75
CA MET A 82 -0.68 -8.74 -13.19
C MET A 82 0.68 -9.38 -13.53
N ASP A 83 1.46 -9.78 -12.53
CA ASP A 83 2.62 -10.65 -12.72
C ASP A 83 2.19 -12.11 -12.51
N ILE A 84 2.60 -12.99 -13.43
CA ILE A 84 2.21 -14.41 -13.45
C ILE A 84 2.41 -15.07 -12.07
N ILE A 85 3.57 -14.85 -11.44
CA ILE A 85 3.92 -15.47 -10.17
C ILE A 85 2.92 -15.14 -9.04
N PHE A 86 2.34 -13.94 -9.06
CA PHE A 86 1.37 -13.54 -8.04
C PHE A 86 -0.06 -13.94 -8.40
N ASP A 87 -0.36 -14.02 -9.69
CA ASP A 87 -1.69 -14.37 -10.18
C ASP A 87 -1.98 -15.88 -10.13
N LEU A 88 -0.97 -16.75 -10.09
CA LEU A 88 -1.13 -18.22 -10.00
C LEU A 88 -2.10 -18.64 -8.88
N ASN A 89 -1.91 -18.10 -7.67
CA ASN A 89 -2.75 -18.43 -6.51
C ASN A 89 -4.08 -17.66 -6.47
N SER A 90 -4.27 -16.71 -7.39
CA SER A 90 -5.52 -15.98 -7.59
C SER A 90 -6.32 -16.51 -8.78
N PHE A 91 -5.82 -17.55 -9.46
CA PHE A 91 -6.34 -18.07 -10.73
C PHE A 91 -6.41 -17.00 -11.85
N GLY A 92 -5.45 -16.07 -11.84
CA GLY A 92 -5.35 -15.00 -12.84
C GLY A 92 -5.70 -13.61 -12.31
N PHE A 93 -5.81 -12.69 -13.28
CA PHE A 93 -6.20 -11.31 -13.06
C PHE A 93 -7.70 -11.17 -12.83
N VAL A 94 -8.09 -10.40 -11.81
CA VAL A 94 -9.46 -10.09 -11.42
C VAL A 94 -9.70 -8.60 -11.60
N LYS A 95 -10.33 -8.24 -12.72
CA LYS A 95 -10.56 -6.84 -13.15
C LYS A 95 -11.34 -6.03 -12.11
N GLU A 96 -12.29 -6.65 -11.44
CA GLU A 96 -13.14 -6.05 -10.42
C GLU A 96 -12.31 -5.61 -9.21
N THR A 97 -11.45 -6.50 -8.72
CA THR A 97 -10.53 -6.23 -7.61
C THR A 97 -9.57 -5.10 -7.98
N PHE A 98 -8.95 -5.19 -9.15
CA PHE A 98 -8.02 -4.17 -9.63
C PHE A 98 -8.68 -2.79 -9.72
N ASN A 99 -9.87 -2.71 -10.33
CA ASN A 99 -10.60 -1.46 -10.46
C ASN A 99 -11.09 -0.92 -9.13
N ALA A 100 -11.50 -1.79 -8.20
CA ALA A 100 -11.91 -1.39 -6.86
C ALA A 100 -10.75 -0.74 -6.10
N TYR A 101 -9.55 -1.34 -6.13
CA TYR A 101 -8.36 -0.75 -5.52
C TYR A 101 -7.98 0.58 -6.17
N ALA A 102 -7.87 0.62 -7.51
CA ALA A 102 -7.49 1.84 -8.23
C ALA A 102 -8.46 2.99 -7.94
N THR A 103 -9.77 2.69 -7.96
CA THR A 103 -10.83 3.67 -7.67
C THR A 103 -10.79 4.13 -6.21
N GLY A 104 -10.61 3.20 -5.27
CA GLY A 104 -10.54 3.51 -3.84
C GLY A 104 -9.37 4.43 -3.50
N ILE A 105 -8.19 4.14 -4.06
CA ILE A 105 -6.98 4.94 -3.87
C ILE A 105 -7.11 6.32 -4.51
N VAL A 106 -7.57 6.42 -5.77
CA VAL A 106 -7.79 7.72 -6.42
C VAL A 106 -8.78 8.56 -5.61
N ARG A 107 -9.87 7.93 -5.15
CA ARG A 107 -10.89 8.60 -4.32
C ARG A 107 -10.32 9.08 -2.98
N SER A 108 -9.46 8.31 -2.30
CA SER A 108 -8.87 8.75 -1.04
C SER A 108 -7.93 9.94 -1.25
N ILE A 109 -7.16 9.96 -2.34
CA ILE A 109 -6.29 11.07 -2.70
C ILE A 109 -7.12 12.32 -3.03
N SER A 110 -8.18 12.19 -3.85
CA SER A 110 -9.09 13.30 -4.15
C SER A 110 -9.75 13.89 -2.91
N ARG A 111 -10.13 13.05 -1.95
CA ARG A 111 -10.68 13.49 -0.66
C ARG A 111 -9.64 14.24 0.18
N ALA A 112 -8.40 13.78 0.21
CA ALA A 112 -7.32 14.48 0.91
C ALA A 112 -7.00 15.83 0.23
N HIS A 113 -6.94 15.85 -1.10
CA HIS A 113 -6.67 17.04 -1.90
C HIS A 113 -7.70 18.15 -1.66
N SER A 114 -9.00 17.81 -1.63
CA SER A 114 -10.09 18.75 -1.39
C SER A 114 -10.20 19.24 0.06
N ARG A 115 -9.36 18.73 0.98
CA ARG A 115 -9.39 19.03 2.41
C ARG A 115 -8.02 19.47 2.93
N LEU A 116 -7.15 19.95 2.06
CA LEU A 116 -5.90 20.57 2.46
C LEU A 116 -6.17 21.79 3.34
N THR A 117 -5.40 21.92 4.40
CA THR A 117 -5.50 23.00 5.37
C THR A 117 -4.13 23.22 6.00
N ASP A 118 -3.89 24.43 6.49
CA ASP A 118 -2.65 24.75 7.19
C ASP A 118 -2.53 23.92 8.47
N GLY A 119 -1.33 23.40 8.71
CA GLY A 119 -1.10 22.50 9.83
C GLY A 119 0.37 22.37 10.18
N LYS A 120 0.63 21.64 11.27
CA LYS A 120 1.97 21.31 11.73
C LYS A 120 2.11 19.80 11.80
N ILE A 121 3.28 19.30 11.44
CA ILE A 121 3.63 17.88 11.55
C ILE A 121 4.58 17.72 12.73
N TYR A 122 4.25 16.79 13.62
CA TYR A 122 5.08 16.40 14.76
C TYR A 122 5.47 14.93 14.62
N VAL A 123 6.68 14.59 15.07
CA VAL A 123 7.19 13.22 15.03
C VAL A 123 7.61 12.81 16.43
N THR A 124 7.23 11.60 16.82
CA THR A 124 7.65 10.97 18.07
C THR A 124 8.10 9.54 17.80
N ARG A 125 8.90 8.98 18.72
CA ARG A 125 9.41 7.61 18.64
C ARG A 125 9.21 6.95 20.00
N GLY A 126 8.79 5.69 19.96
CA GLY A 126 8.66 4.84 21.14
C GLY A 126 8.88 3.37 20.79
N GLU A 127 9.12 2.56 21.81
CA GLU A 127 9.27 1.11 21.67
C GLU A 127 7.94 0.40 21.92
N VAL A 128 7.62 -0.57 21.06
CA VAL A 128 6.43 -1.41 21.21
C VAL A 128 6.89 -2.84 21.41
N MET A 129 6.85 -3.30 22.66
CA MET A 129 7.29 -4.63 23.05
C MET A 129 6.15 -5.65 22.86
N ASN A 130 6.51 -6.92 22.70
CA ASN A 130 5.57 -8.06 22.64
C ASN A 130 4.56 -8.03 21.49
N ALA A 131 4.81 -7.26 20.42
CA ALA A 131 3.96 -7.22 19.23
C ALA A 131 4.51 -8.03 18.03
N ASN A 132 5.76 -8.50 18.11
CA ASN A 132 6.41 -9.26 17.04
C ASN A 132 7.51 -10.19 17.57
N ILE A 133 7.87 -11.17 16.75
CA ILE A 133 9.09 -11.98 16.88
C ILE A 133 9.80 -12.06 15.53
N ASN A 134 11.10 -12.34 15.53
CA ASN A 134 11.82 -12.64 14.30
C ASN A 134 11.49 -14.07 13.85
N ARG A 135 10.82 -14.23 12.70
CA ARG A 135 10.47 -15.55 12.15
C ARG A 135 11.65 -16.33 11.55
N SER A 136 12.85 -15.76 11.49
CA SER A 136 14.07 -16.38 10.94
C SER A 136 15.32 -15.94 11.72
N PRO A 137 15.40 -16.24 13.04
CA PRO A 137 16.46 -15.71 13.90
C PRO A 137 17.85 -16.26 13.52
N THR A 138 17.93 -17.51 13.05
CA THR A 138 19.19 -18.13 12.62
C THR A 138 19.82 -17.42 11.42
N ALA A 139 19.01 -16.87 10.51
CA ALA A 139 19.49 -16.07 9.40
C ALA A 139 20.02 -14.71 9.88
N TYR A 140 19.31 -14.06 10.81
CA TYR A 140 19.76 -12.80 11.40
C TYR A 140 21.11 -12.93 12.12
N LEU A 141 21.37 -14.06 12.77
CA LEU A 141 22.65 -14.37 13.41
C LEU A 141 23.82 -14.54 12.44
N LYS A 142 23.58 -14.56 11.12
CA LYS A 142 24.64 -14.55 10.10
C LYS A 142 25.13 -13.16 9.71
N ASN A 143 24.44 -12.09 10.11
CA ASN A 143 24.91 -10.72 9.91
C ASN A 143 26.28 -10.51 10.61
N PRO A 144 27.09 -9.49 10.23
CA PRO A 144 28.30 -9.17 10.96
C PRO A 144 28.02 -8.89 12.44
N ALA A 145 28.87 -9.42 13.34
CA ALA A 145 28.69 -9.20 14.78
C ALA A 145 28.70 -7.72 15.17
N ALA A 146 29.57 -6.92 14.51
CA ALA A 146 29.66 -5.48 14.70
C ALA A 146 28.40 -4.71 14.22
N GLU A 147 27.58 -5.29 13.34
CA GLU A 147 26.29 -4.71 12.94
C GLU A 147 25.22 -5.00 13.99
N ARG A 148 25.13 -6.25 14.48
CA ARG A 148 24.12 -6.65 15.49
C ARG A 148 24.31 -6.01 16.87
N ALA A 149 25.52 -5.56 17.18
CA ALA A 149 25.84 -4.93 18.46
C ALA A 149 25.42 -3.44 18.55
N LYS A 150 24.82 -2.90 17.48
CA LYS A 150 24.29 -1.53 17.40
C LYS A 150 22.78 -1.52 17.62
#